data_AF-A0A966Q264-F1
#
_entry.id   AF-A0A966Q264-F1
#
_cell.length_a   1.000
_cell.length_b   1.000
_cell.length_c   1.000
_cell.angle_alpha   90.00
_cell.angle_beta   90.00
_cell.angle_gamma   90.00
#
_symmetry.space_group_name_H-M   'P 1'
#
loop_
_entity.id
_entity.type
_entity.pdbx_description
1 polymer ?
#
loop_
_entity_poly.entity_id
_entity_poly.type
_entity_poly.pdbx_seq_one_letter_code
_entity_poly.pdbx_strand_id
1 'polypeptide(L)'
;MTHKDQKPVVYTFGRFQSPSIGHSKLVQATIEHAKSLGGEHRIYSSKSEDNTKNPIPYRNKIKHLRSLFPDANIVDDPEAISPHHVAKSLSDQGVRHVRMVVGADRADEFKKSIGKYVKRDTEPGYDPKKHYNFDSFDVLSAGDRDPDAEGAEGASGTKMREFAKKGDIKSFTQNTPTKNAKLARSIYHDVRKNLKEEIITINENLTHKHFGPMLDTFVDFASEKLGLKSLPNIRQPSFGGYNPTTNDLMIYTKNRHPMDIFRTVAHELCHHKQNSDGKLGNDIGQEGSTGSDIENEANSEAGKIMRWFAKANPSYFNLKYVTEEVLQEGINDPSIMKVIFLAGGPGSG
;
A
#
# COMPACT_ATOMS: atom_id res chain seq x y z
N MET A 1 -40.21 4.04 23.70
CA MET A 1 -39.19 5.11 23.76
C MET A 1 -39.66 6.22 22.86
N THR A 2 -39.70 7.46 23.35
CA THR A 2 -40.04 8.61 22.50
C THR A 2 -38.84 8.91 21.60
N HIS A 3 -39.02 9.57 20.45
CA HIS A 3 -37.90 9.92 19.55
C HIS A 3 -36.79 10.72 20.27
N LYS A 4 -37.15 11.50 21.30
CA LYS A 4 -36.22 12.24 22.17
C LYS A 4 -35.21 11.38 22.92
N ASP A 5 -35.51 10.10 23.15
CA ASP A 5 -34.65 9.19 23.92
C ASP A 5 -33.73 8.36 23.01
N GLN A 6 -33.84 8.51 21.69
CA GLN A 6 -33.04 7.75 20.74
C GLN A 6 -31.59 8.28 20.73
N LYS A 7 -30.63 7.36 20.92
CA LYS A 7 -29.21 7.67 20.82
C LYS A 7 -28.84 8.13 19.40
N PRO A 8 -27.95 9.13 19.25
CA PRO A 8 -27.56 9.59 17.92
C PRO A 8 -26.72 8.56 17.18
N VAL A 9 -26.86 8.53 15.85
CA VAL A 9 -25.93 7.83 14.96
C VAL A 9 -24.93 8.85 14.41
N VAL A 10 -23.66 8.62 14.68
CA VAL A 10 -22.54 9.38 14.13
C VAL A 10 -21.94 8.58 12.98
N TYR A 11 -21.89 9.14 11.78
CA TYR A 11 -21.38 8.41 10.63
C TYR A 11 -20.35 9.21 9.84
N THR A 12 -19.51 8.49 9.13
CA THR A 12 -18.67 9.08 8.08
C THR A 12 -18.79 8.30 6.79
N PHE A 13 -18.41 8.95 5.69
CA PHE A 13 -18.42 8.39 4.36
C PHE A 13 -17.14 8.73 3.62
N GLY A 14 -16.41 7.72 3.14
CA GLY A 14 -15.14 7.91 2.44
C GLY A 14 -14.96 6.97 1.25
N ARG A 15 -14.03 7.31 0.36
CA ARG A 15 -13.62 6.38 -0.72
C ARG A 15 -12.72 5.27 -0.16
N PHE A 16 -11.79 5.65 0.72
CA PHE A 16 -10.75 4.78 1.29
C PHE A 16 -9.91 4.04 0.23
N GLN A 17 -9.46 4.78 -0.80
CA GLN A 17 -8.77 4.28 -1.99
C GLN A 17 -7.44 5.02 -2.23
N SER A 18 -6.30 4.65 -1.64
CA SER A 18 -6.07 3.55 -0.70
C SER A 18 -6.12 4.06 0.76
N PRO A 19 -6.38 3.20 1.76
CA PRO A 19 -6.34 3.61 3.16
C PRO A 19 -4.99 4.23 3.54
N SER A 20 -5.02 5.29 4.35
CA SER A 20 -3.85 6.09 4.74
C SER A 20 -4.04 6.64 6.15
N ILE A 21 -2.98 7.19 6.75
CA ILE A 21 -3.07 7.86 8.06
C ILE A 21 -4.12 9.00 8.07
N GLY A 22 -4.29 9.72 6.96
CA GLY A 22 -5.37 10.71 6.86
C GLY A 22 -6.78 10.10 7.06
N HIS A 23 -6.99 8.87 6.59
CA HIS A 23 -8.25 8.17 6.78
C HIS A 23 -8.45 7.69 8.22
N SER A 24 -7.39 7.37 8.96
CA SER A 24 -7.52 6.95 10.37
C SER A 24 -8.03 8.07 11.25
N LYS A 25 -7.60 9.32 11.01
CA LYS A 25 -8.12 10.50 11.73
C LYS A 25 -9.63 10.63 11.58
N LEU A 26 -10.15 10.46 10.36
CA LEU A 26 -11.60 10.52 10.10
C LEU A 26 -12.38 9.42 10.84
N VAL A 27 -11.85 8.20 10.84
CA VAL A 27 -12.47 7.06 11.54
C VAL A 27 -12.43 7.27 13.06
N GLN A 28 -11.29 7.68 13.61
CA GLN A 28 -11.11 7.95 15.04
C GLN A 28 -12.03 9.06 15.53
N ALA A 29 -12.07 10.20 14.84
CA ALA A 29 -12.99 11.28 15.18
C ALA A 29 -14.46 10.84 15.17
N THR A 30 -14.84 9.95 14.25
CA THR A 30 -16.21 9.39 14.21
C THR A 30 -16.51 8.55 15.46
N ILE A 31 -15.56 7.72 15.90
CA ILE A 31 -15.68 6.91 17.12
C ILE A 31 -15.75 7.82 18.36
N GLU A 32 -14.87 8.82 18.45
CA GLU A 32 -14.78 9.73 19.57
C GLU A 32 -16.06 10.58 19.74
N HIS A 33 -16.58 11.14 18.65
CA HIS A 33 -17.84 11.88 18.66
C HIS A 33 -19.03 10.98 19.01
N ALA A 34 -19.07 9.73 18.54
CA ALA A 34 -20.11 8.79 18.95
C ALA A 34 -20.04 8.51 20.44
N LYS A 35 -18.84 8.25 20.98
CA LYS A 35 -18.62 7.98 22.39
C LYS A 35 -19.01 9.16 23.27
N SER A 36 -18.64 10.39 22.91
CA SER A 36 -18.95 11.60 23.68
C SER A 36 -20.46 11.89 23.73
N LEU A 37 -21.18 11.55 22.66
CA LEU A 37 -22.63 11.71 22.55
C LEU A 37 -23.43 10.52 23.11
N GLY A 38 -22.76 9.46 23.60
CA GLY A 38 -23.41 8.21 24.00
C GLY A 38 -24.13 7.49 22.85
N GLY A 39 -23.72 7.76 21.62
CA GLY A 39 -24.29 7.29 20.35
C GLY A 39 -23.59 6.07 19.76
N GLU A 40 -24.06 5.67 18.57
CA GLU A 40 -23.45 4.61 17.75
C GLU A 40 -22.61 5.25 16.63
N HIS A 41 -21.41 4.73 16.34
CA HIS A 41 -20.66 5.10 15.14
C HIS A 41 -20.92 4.14 13.97
N ARG A 42 -20.92 4.66 12.74
CA ARG A 42 -20.97 3.86 11.50
C ARG A 42 -20.02 4.41 10.42
N ILE A 43 -19.14 3.56 9.90
CA ILE A 43 -18.18 3.93 8.85
C ILE A 43 -18.63 3.33 7.52
N TYR A 44 -18.99 4.19 6.58
CA TYR A 44 -19.40 3.78 5.23
C TYR A 44 -18.30 4.04 4.21
N SER A 45 -18.15 3.12 3.26
CA SER A 45 -17.23 3.29 2.14
C SER A 45 -17.97 3.27 0.80
N SER A 46 -17.58 4.14 -0.13
CA SER A 46 -18.14 4.16 -1.49
C SER A 46 -17.88 2.84 -2.22
N LYS A 47 -18.79 2.37 -3.07
CA LYS A 47 -18.54 1.23 -3.97
C LYS A 47 -17.72 1.55 -5.22
N SER A 48 -17.28 2.80 -5.41
CA SER A 48 -16.49 3.18 -6.59
C SER A 48 -15.23 2.33 -6.72
N GLU A 49 -15.04 1.80 -7.92
CA GLU A 49 -13.95 0.92 -8.33
C GLU A 49 -13.55 1.30 -9.75
N ASP A 50 -12.26 1.59 -9.93
CA ASP A 50 -11.63 1.84 -11.21
C ASP A 50 -10.14 1.58 -11.06
N ASN A 51 -9.44 1.41 -12.16
CA ASN A 51 -8.04 1.01 -12.15
C ASN A 51 -7.06 2.18 -11.95
N THR A 52 -7.52 3.38 -11.57
CA THR A 52 -6.68 4.60 -11.49
C THR A 52 -6.79 5.31 -10.12
N LYS A 53 -7.99 5.74 -9.78
CA LYS A 53 -8.35 6.47 -8.56
C LYS A 53 -8.87 5.53 -7.48
N ASN A 54 -9.55 4.45 -7.87
CA ASN A 54 -10.22 3.53 -6.95
C ASN A 54 -9.80 2.06 -7.11
N PRO A 55 -8.49 1.73 -7.02
CA PRO A 55 -7.97 0.43 -7.42
C PRO A 55 -8.36 -0.73 -6.50
N ILE A 56 -8.75 -0.52 -5.24
CA ILE A 56 -9.08 -1.64 -4.35
C ILE A 56 -10.53 -2.08 -4.59
N PRO A 57 -10.82 -3.33 -4.97
CA PRO A 57 -12.20 -3.79 -5.14
C PRO A 57 -13.01 -3.68 -3.85
N TYR A 58 -14.32 -3.45 -3.96
CA TYR A 58 -15.17 -3.15 -2.80
C TYR A 58 -15.05 -4.17 -1.67
N ARG A 59 -15.11 -5.48 -1.98
CA ARG A 59 -14.99 -6.54 -0.97
C ARG A 59 -13.64 -6.53 -0.26
N ASN A 60 -12.55 -6.31 -1.01
CA ASN A 60 -11.21 -6.21 -0.44
C ASN A 60 -11.09 -4.96 0.42
N LYS A 61 -11.67 -3.83 0.00
CA LYS A 61 -11.70 -2.60 0.78
C LYS A 61 -12.40 -2.80 2.13
N ILE A 62 -13.57 -3.44 2.17
CA ILE A 62 -14.26 -3.74 3.44
C ILE A 62 -13.38 -4.61 4.33
N LYS A 63 -12.74 -5.66 3.78
CA LYS A 63 -11.79 -6.51 4.52
C LYS A 63 -10.61 -5.71 5.09
N HIS A 64 -10.01 -4.84 4.29
CA HIS A 64 -8.89 -4.00 4.71
C HIS A 64 -9.31 -3.02 5.80
N LEU A 65 -10.44 -2.35 5.65
CA LEU A 65 -10.95 -1.40 6.66
C LEU A 65 -11.22 -2.10 7.99
N ARG A 66 -11.85 -3.28 7.99
CA ARG A 66 -12.07 -4.09 9.22
C ARG A 66 -10.75 -4.53 9.86
N SER A 67 -9.74 -4.82 9.05
CA SER A 67 -8.42 -5.24 9.54
C SER A 67 -7.61 -4.06 10.09
N LEU A 68 -7.76 -2.87 9.51
CA LEU A 68 -7.08 -1.64 9.93
C LEU A 68 -7.73 -1.02 11.16
N PHE A 69 -9.06 -1.10 11.27
CA PHE A 69 -9.86 -0.44 12.29
C PHE A 69 -10.80 -1.45 12.99
N PRO A 70 -10.26 -2.38 13.80
CA PRO A 70 -11.06 -3.43 14.44
C PRO A 70 -12.15 -2.89 15.38
N ASP A 71 -11.93 -1.71 15.98
CA ASP A 71 -12.90 -1.06 16.88
C ASP A 71 -13.96 -0.22 16.12
N ALA A 72 -13.82 -0.09 14.80
CA ALA A 72 -14.74 0.67 13.97
C ALA A 72 -15.87 -0.22 13.45
N ASN A 73 -17.11 0.27 13.55
CA ASN A 73 -18.26 -0.36 12.90
C ASN A 73 -18.23 -0.07 11.39
N ILE A 74 -17.50 -0.91 10.64
CA ILE A 74 -17.43 -0.84 9.17
C ILE A 74 -18.68 -1.48 8.57
N VAL A 75 -19.54 -0.63 7.99
CA VAL A 75 -20.80 -1.07 7.37
C VAL A 75 -20.54 -1.58 5.96
N ASP A 76 -20.93 -2.82 5.70
CA ASP A 76 -20.90 -3.46 4.38
C ASP A 76 -22.25 -3.23 3.69
N ASP A 77 -22.36 -2.07 3.05
CA ASP A 77 -23.55 -1.61 2.33
C ASP A 77 -23.13 -1.09 0.95
N PRO A 78 -23.24 -1.91 -0.12
CA PRO A 78 -22.89 -1.48 -1.48
C PRO A 78 -23.89 -0.47 -2.07
N GLU A 79 -25.06 -0.29 -1.45
CA GLU A 79 -26.06 0.70 -1.88
C GLU A 79 -25.82 2.09 -1.26
N ALA A 80 -24.97 2.18 -0.24
CA ALA A 80 -24.40 3.42 0.25
C ALA A 80 -23.40 4.02 -0.76
N ILE A 81 -23.90 4.56 -1.87
CA ILE A 81 -23.06 5.09 -2.96
C ILE A 81 -22.64 6.55 -2.75
N SER A 82 -23.34 7.29 -1.88
CA SER A 82 -23.03 8.67 -1.53
C SER A 82 -23.44 9.03 -0.10
N PRO A 83 -22.95 10.14 0.48
CA PRO A 83 -23.39 10.63 1.79
C PRO A 83 -24.89 10.84 1.91
N HIS A 84 -25.56 11.25 0.82
CA HIS A 84 -27.01 11.41 0.75
C HIS A 84 -27.75 10.06 0.84
N HIS A 85 -27.23 9.01 0.21
CA HIS A 85 -27.82 7.66 0.32
C HIS A 85 -27.71 7.14 1.74
N VAL A 86 -26.58 7.40 2.42
CA VAL A 86 -26.44 7.03 3.84
C VAL A 86 -27.45 7.79 4.70
N ALA A 87 -27.56 9.12 4.54
CA ALA A 87 -28.55 9.91 5.26
C ALA A 87 -29.99 9.39 5.00
N LYS A 88 -30.31 9.08 3.75
CA LYS A 88 -31.61 8.50 3.40
C LYS A 88 -31.85 7.15 4.07
N SER A 89 -30.88 6.24 3.99
CA SER A 89 -30.94 4.91 4.61
C SER A 89 -31.11 5.00 6.13
N LEU A 90 -30.40 5.90 6.80
CA LEU A 90 -30.57 6.15 8.25
C LEU A 90 -31.99 6.65 8.56
N SER A 91 -32.52 7.56 7.75
CA SER A 91 -33.90 8.04 7.90
C SER A 91 -34.92 6.91 7.73
N ASP A 92 -34.72 6.04 6.73
CA ASP A 92 -35.62 4.92 6.44
C ASP A 92 -35.56 3.83 7.52
N GLN A 93 -34.43 3.72 8.22
CA GLN A 93 -34.27 2.90 9.43
C GLN A 93 -34.90 3.53 10.68
N GLY A 94 -35.48 4.73 10.59
CA GLY A 94 -36.10 5.42 11.72
C GLY A 94 -35.09 6.10 12.66
N VAL A 95 -33.85 6.33 12.22
CA VAL A 95 -32.89 7.14 12.97
C VAL A 95 -33.30 8.61 12.88
N ARG A 96 -33.38 9.28 14.03
CA ARG A 96 -33.85 10.67 14.16
C ARG A 96 -32.75 11.66 14.50
N HIS A 97 -31.71 11.20 15.18
CA HIS A 97 -30.58 12.03 15.60
C HIS A 97 -29.33 11.60 14.85
N VAL A 98 -28.87 12.43 13.92
CA VAL A 98 -27.75 12.11 13.02
C VAL A 98 -26.64 13.14 13.14
N ARG A 99 -25.40 12.68 13.14
CA ARG A 99 -24.20 13.50 13.02
C ARG A 99 -23.33 12.94 11.90
N MET A 100 -22.92 13.78 10.95
CA MET A 100 -21.96 13.39 9.92
C MET A 100 -20.57 13.91 10.29
N VAL A 101 -19.54 13.09 10.23
CA VAL A 101 -18.14 13.49 10.46
C VAL A 101 -17.41 13.58 9.13
N VAL A 102 -16.81 14.74 8.85
CA VAL A 102 -16.08 15.03 7.60
C VAL A 102 -14.81 15.83 7.88
N GLY A 103 -13.95 15.98 6.86
CA GLY A 103 -12.85 16.94 6.91
C GLY A 103 -13.35 18.37 7.09
N ALA A 104 -12.60 19.18 7.83
CA ALA A 104 -12.97 20.55 8.18
C ALA A 104 -13.33 21.41 6.96
N ASP A 105 -12.60 21.22 5.85
CA ASP A 105 -12.78 21.92 4.58
C ASP A 105 -14.14 21.68 3.91
N ARG A 106 -14.83 20.58 4.25
CA ARG A 106 -16.11 20.18 3.64
C ARG A 106 -17.30 20.21 4.59
N ALA A 107 -17.11 20.61 5.85
CA ALA A 107 -18.17 20.60 6.85
C ALA A 107 -19.38 21.46 6.43
N ASP A 108 -19.12 22.71 6.02
CA ASP A 108 -20.17 23.63 5.59
C ASP A 108 -20.86 23.20 4.28
N GLU A 109 -20.10 22.61 3.36
CA GLU A 109 -20.62 22.05 2.11
C GLU A 109 -21.66 20.97 2.42
N PHE A 110 -21.32 20.01 3.28
CA PHE A 110 -22.22 18.91 3.64
C PHE A 110 -23.39 19.36 4.50
N LYS A 111 -23.17 20.32 5.41
CA LYS A 111 -24.25 20.88 6.22
C LYS A 111 -25.33 21.51 5.35
N LYS A 112 -24.92 22.25 4.31
CA LYS A 112 -25.84 22.85 3.33
C LYS A 112 -26.44 21.82 2.37
N SER A 113 -25.67 20.87 1.86
CA SER A 113 -26.15 19.94 0.83
C SER A 113 -27.15 18.93 1.41
N ILE A 114 -26.83 18.29 2.52
CA ILE A 114 -27.71 17.30 3.18
C ILE A 114 -28.83 18.01 3.95
N GLY A 115 -28.52 19.12 4.64
CA GLY A 115 -29.49 19.88 5.43
C GLY A 115 -30.71 20.34 4.64
N LYS A 116 -30.57 20.63 3.34
CA LYS A 116 -31.69 20.97 2.44
C LYS A 116 -32.79 19.91 2.35
N TYR A 117 -32.43 18.65 2.61
CA TYR A 117 -33.35 17.53 2.54
C TYR A 117 -33.84 17.10 3.92
N VAL A 118 -33.32 17.68 5.01
CA VAL A 118 -33.78 17.36 6.37
C VAL A 118 -35.11 18.06 6.64
N LYS A 119 -36.17 17.27 6.83
CA LYS A 119 -37.52 17.76 7.06
C LYS A 119 -38.35 16.70 7.77
N ARG A 120 -39.05 17.06 8.84
CA ARG A 120 -39.89 16.11 9.58
C ARG A 120 -41.21 15.86 8.87
N ASP A 121 -41.75 14.66 9.07
CA ASP A 121 -43.09 14.26 8.60
C ASP A 121 -44.22 15.17 9.08
N THR A 122 -44.04 15.84 10.23
CA THR A 122 -44.97 16.84 10.75
C THR A 122 -44.91 18.19 10.05
N GLU A 123 -43.92 18.44 9.19
CA GLU A 123 -43.70 19.75 8.57
C GLU A 123 -44.40 19.87 7.19
N PRO A 124 -45.02 21.02 6.85
CA PRO A 124 -45.74 21.19 5.58
C PRO A 124 -44.86 20.92 4.36
N GLY A 125 -45.32 20.07 3.44
CA GLY A 125 -44.58 19.71 2.22
C GLY A 125 -43.44 18.73 2.46
N TYR A 126 -43.51 17.91 3.51
CA TYR A 126 -42.71 16.69 3.63
C TYR A 126 -43.02 15.72 2.49
N ASP A 127 -41.99 15.01 2.04
CA ASP A 127 -42.06 14.00 0.98
C ASP A 127 -41.09 12.88 1.36
N PRO A 128 -41.59 11.68 1.74
CA PRO A 128 -40.75 10.58 2.19
C PRO A 128 -39.81 10.06 1.09
N LYS A 129 -39.99 10.42 -0.18
CA LYS A 129 -39.05 10.05 -1.26
C LYS A 129 -37.86 10.99 -1.36
N LYS A 130 -38.00 12.24 -0.90
CA LYS A 130 -36.99 13.30 -1.06
C LYS A 130 -36.32 13.69 0.25
N HIS A 131 -37.07 13.66 1.34
CA HIS A 131 -36.65 14.21 2.61
C HIS A 131 -36.13 13.13 3.58
N TYR A 132 -35.32 13.57 4.52
CA TYR A 132 -34.78 12.80 5.64
C TYR A 132 -35.51 13.25 6.90
N ASN A 133 -36.23 12.32 7.52
CA ASN A 133 -37.10 12.55 8.67
C ASN A 133 -36.26 12.53 9.97
N PHE A 134 -35.35 13.49 10.09
CA PHE A 134 -34.49 13.66 11.26
C PHE A 134 -35.03 14.75 12.19
N ASP A 135 -34.97 14.50 13.50
CA ASP A 135 -35.22 15.52 14.52
C ASP A 135 -33.98 16.40 14.74
N SER A 136 -32.76 15.88 14.48
CA SER A 136 -31.55 16.70 14.45
C SER A 136 -30.52 16.15 13.45
N PHE A 137 -29.92 17.04 12.67
CA PHE A 137 -28.79 16.76 11.80
C PHE A 137 -27.70 17.81 12.03
N ASP A 138 -26.46 17.37 12.23
CA ASP A 138 -25.31 18.28 12.28
C ASP A 138 -24.10 17.64 11.61
N VAL A 139 -23.16 18.49 11.20
CA VAL A 139 -21.91 18.06 10.57
C VAL A 139 -20.76 18.46 11.48
N LEU A 140 -20.03 17.47 11.95
CA LEU A 140 -18.89 17.62 12.85
C LEU A 140 -17.59 17.53 12.04
N SER A 141 -16.61 18.32 12.45
CA SER A 141 -15.27 18.23 11.90
C SER A 141 -14.51 17.04 12.51
N ALA A 142 -13.69 16.38 11.68
CA ALA A 142 -12.69 15.43 12.14
C ALA A 142 -11.47 16.10 12.82
N GLY A 143 -11.51 17.42 13.01
CA GLY A 143 -10.43 18.24 13.57
C GLY A 143 -9.49 18.77 12.50
N ASP A 144 -8.73 19.82 12.86
CA ASP A 144 -7.59 20.25 12.06
C ASP A 144 -6.50 19.17 12.11
N ARG A 145 -5.65 19.14 11.08
CA ARG A 145 -4.51 18.22 11.08
C ARG A 145 -3.65 18.53 12.30
N ASP A 146 -3.62 17.61 13.26
CA ASP A 146 -2.60 17.64 14.33
C ASP A 146 -1.21 17.80 13.69
N PRO A 147 -0.54 18.96 13.87
CA PRO A 147 0.78 19.23 13.31
C PRO A 147 1.89 18.40 13.97
N ASP A 148 1.63 17.83 15.15
CA ASP A 148 2.59 17.04 15.93
C ASP A 148 2.46 15.53 15.66
N ALA A 149 1.47 15.11 14.87
CA ALA A 149 1.33 13.72 14.46
C ALA A 149 2.38 13.36 13.40
N GLU A 150 3.52 12.80 13.83
CA GLU A 150 4.55 12.24 12.95
C GLU A 150 3.94 11.37 11.85
N GLY A 151 4.19 11.72 10.58
CA GLY A 151 3.71 10.98 9.40
C GLY A 151 2.32 11.37 8.87
N ALA A 152 1.61 12.32 9.49
CA ALA A 152 0.29 12.76 9.04
C ALA A 152 0.32 13.81 7.90
N GLU A 153 1.45 14.46 7.65
CA GLU A 153 1.58 15.45 6.58
C GLU A 153 1.61 14.81 5.19
N GLY A 154 0.44 14.74 4.57
CA GLY A 154 0.30 14.45 3.15
C GLY A 154 0.06 12.98 2.81
N ALA A 155 -0.10 12.08 3.78
CA ALA A 155 -0.53 10.69 3.56
C ALA A 155 -1.99 10.60 3.07
N SER A 156 -2.25 11.03 1.84
CA SER A 156 -3.55 10.96 1.17
C SER A 156 -3.69 9.68 0.36
N GLY A 157 -4.93 9.30 0.00
CA GLY A 157 -5.15 8.17 -0.91
C GLY A 157 -4.41 8.34 -2.24
N THR A 158 -4.22 9.57 -2.73
CA THR A 158 -3.42 9.86 -3.93
C THR A 158 -1.94 9.55 -3.73
N LYS A 159 -1.34 10.00 -2.63
CA LYS A 159 0.07 9.74 -2.32
C LYS A 159 0.33 8.23 -2.11
N MET A 160 -0.61 7.53 -1.51
CA MET A 160 -0.57 6.06 -1.40
C MET A 160 -0.56 5.37 -2.76
N ARG A 161 -1.40 5.83 -3.71
CA ARG A 161 -1.37 5.31 -5.09
C ARG A 161 -0.06 5.66 -5.78
N GLU A 162 0.52 6.83 -5.55
CA GLU A 162 1.84 7.20 -6.10
C GLU A 162 2.98 6.32 -5.57
N PHE A 163 3.01 6.03 -4.26
CA PHE A 163 3.98 5.08 -3.69
C PHE A 163 3.81 3.69 -4.32
N ALA A 164 2.56 3.23 -4.46
CA ALA A 164 2.25 1.97 -5.14
C ALA A 164 2.72 2.00 -6.60
N LYS A 165 2.52 3.10 -7.35
CA LYS A 165 3.00 3.25 -8.74
C LYS A 165 4.53 3.17 -8.83
N LYS A 166 5.23 3.88 -7.94
CA LYS A 166 6.70 3.97 -7.92
C LYS A 166 7.41 2.72 -7.39
N GLY A 167 6.66 1.74 -6.87
CA GLY A 167 7.27 0.59 -6.21
C GLY A 167 7.72 0.86 -4.77
N ASP A 168 7.45 2.06 -4.24
CA ASP A 168 7.94 2.50 -2.93
C ASP A 168 7.12 1.89 -1.78
N ILE A 169 7.38 0.60 -1.49
CA ILE A 169 6.71 -0.15 -0.44
C ILE A 169 7.04 0.40 0.95
N LYS A 170 8.24 0.96 1.14
CA LYS A 170 8.67 1.54 2.41
C LYS A 170 7.80 2.75 2.76
N SER A 171 7.71 3.73 1.87
CA SER A 171 6.85 4.90 2.11
C SER A 171 5.38 4.51 2.19
N PHE A 172 4.92 3.55 1.36
CA PHE A 172 3.55 3.06 1.45
C PHE A 172 3.24 2.47 2.84
N THR A 173 4.09 1.57 3.34
CA THR A 173 3.87 0.91 4.63
C THR A 173 3.96 1.89 5.79
N GLN A 174 4.89 2.85 5.76
CA GLN A 174 4.99 3.95 6.75
C GLN A 174 3.74 4.85 6.77
N ASN A 175 3.04 5.00 5.65
CA ASN A 175 1.86 5.86 5.51
C ASN A 175 0.53 5.09 5.58
N THR A 176 0.57 3.77 5.78
CA THR A 176 -0.59 2.92 6.04
C THR A 176 -0.93 2.98 7.54
N PRO A 177 -2.21 3.09 7.94
CA PRO A 177 -2.58 3.26 9.34
C PRO A 177 -2.52 1.93 10.12
N THR A 178 -1.35 1.27 10.14
CA THR A 178 -1.13 0.04 10.90
C THR A 178 0.35 -0.17 11.20
N LYS A 179 0.64 -0.70 12.39
CA LYS A 179 1.97 -1.21 12.75
C LYS A 179 2.23 -2.62 12.20
N ASN A 180 1.20 -3.29 11.69
CA ASN A 180 1.32 -4.62 11.12
C ASN A 180 1.87 -4.55 9.69
N ALA A 181 3.18 -4.71 9.55
CA ALA A 181 3.87 -4.68 8.25
C ALA A 181 3.33 -5.72 7.24
N LYS A 182 2.81 -6.88 7.69
CA LYS A 182 2.21 -7.87 6.79
C LYS A 182 0.89 -7.35 6.21
N LEU A 183 0.05 -6.74 7.04
CA LEU A 183 -1.21 -6.13 6.59
C LEU A 183 -0.93 -4.96 5.61
N ALA A 184 0.01 -4.09 5.94
CA ALA A 184 0.37 -2.96 5.08
C ALA A 184 0.90 -3.42 3.70
N ARG A 185 1.77 -4.44 3.69
CA ARG A 185 2.24 -5.08 2.44
C ARG A 185 1.09 -5.72 1.66
N SER A 186 0.17 -6.42 2.32
CA SER A 186 -1.01 -7.00 1.64
C SER A 186 -1.86 -5.93 0.95
N ILE A 187 -2.08 -4.78 1.60
CA ILE A 187 -2.83 -3.66 1.01
C ILE A 187 -2.06 -3.08 -0.18
N TYR A 188 -0.74 -2.87 -0.05
CA TYR A 188 0.12 -2.42 -1.14
C TYR A 188 0.03 -3.31 -2.38
N HIS A 189 0.12 -4.62 -2.21
CA HIS A 189 0.01 -5.57 -3.31
C HIS A 189 -1.37 -5.56 -3.95
N ASP A 190 -2.44 -5.46 -3.16
CA ASP A 190 -3.81 -5.31 -3.68
C ASP A 190 -3.99 -4.03 -4.51
N VAL A 191 -3.42 -2.92 -4.06
CA VAL A 191 -3.44 -1.66 -4.81
C VAL A 191 -2.69 -1.84 -6.14
N ARG A 192 -1.45 -2.33 -6.11
CA ARG A 192 -0.65 -2.52 -7.33
C ARG A 192 -1.27 -3.48 -8.33
N LYS A 193 -1.87 -4.57 -7.84
CA LYS A 193 -2.52 -5.59 -8.68
C LYS A 193 -3.65 -5.01 -9.52
N ASN A 194 -4.41 -4.09 -8.95
CA ASN A 194 -5.64 -3.57 -9.56
C ASN A 194 -5.47 -2.17 -10.17
N LEU A 195 -4.38 -1.47 -9.83
CA LEU A 195 -4.00 -0.24 -10.50
C LEU A 195 -3.50 -0.59 -11.92
N LYS A 196 -4.31 -0.26 -12.92
CA LYS A 196 -4.03 -0.41 -14.36
C LYS A 196 -4.21 0.94 -15.04
N GLU A 197 -3.44 1.92 -14.61
CA GLU A 197 -3.05 2.98 -15.54
C GLU A 197 -1.75 2.53 -16.17
N GLU A 198 -1.51 2.93 -17.44
CA GLU A 198 -0.26 2.70 -18.16
C GLU A 198 0.88 2.63 -17.14
N ILE A 199 1.37 1.41 -16.88
CA ILE A 199 2.80 1.27 -16.65
C ILE A 199 3.30 1.99 -17.86
N ILE A 200 3.79 3.22 -17.63
CA ILE A 200 4.31 4.06 -18.68
C ILE A 200 5.16 3.06 -19.45
N THR A 201 4.71 2.73 -20.65
CA THR A 201 5.58 2.08 -21.60
C THR A 201 6.48 3.26 -21.86
N ILE A 202 7.50 3.41 -20.99
CA ILE A 202 8.45 4.49 -21.11
C ILE A 202 9.07 4.10 -22.43
N ASN A 203 8.65 4.79 -23.49
CA ASN A 203 9.21 4.75 -24.83
C ASN A 203 10.58 5.45 -24.80
N GLU A 204 11.29 5.31 -23.68
CA GLU A 204 12.64 5.77 -23.40
C GLU A 204 13.24 4.68 -22.50
N ASN A 205 14.55 4.50 -22.63
CA ASN A 205 15.25 3.38 -22.00
C ASN A 205 15.02 3.31 -20.47
N LEU A 206 15.08 2.10 -19.90
CA LEU A 206 14.89 1.92 -18.46
C LEU A 206 16.16 2.41 -17.73
N THR A 207 16.08 3.58 -17.11
CA THR A 207 17.21 4.16 -16.35
C THR A 207 17.41 3.46 -15.01
N HIS A 208 18.62 3.54 -14.45
CA HIS A 208 18.95 2.94 -13.14
C HIS A 208 18.01 3.38 -12.01
N LYS A 209 17.53 4.64 -12.04
CA LYS A 209 16.57 5.19 -11.07
C LYS A 209 15.23 4.45 -11.08
N HIS A 210 14.80 3.97 -12.25
CA HIS A 210 13.55 3.22 -12.39
C HIS A 210 13.75 1.71 -12.22
N PHE A 211 14.94 1.19 -12.53
CA PHE A 211 15.26 -0.22 -12.38
C PHE A 211 15.48 -0.64 -10.92
N GLY A 212 16.09 0.21 -10.08
CA GLY A 212 16.39 -0.12 -8.67
C GLY A 212 15.19 -0.65 -7.87
N PRO A 213 14.06 0.08 -7.80
CA PRO A 213 12.87 -0.38 -7.07
C PRO A 213 12.27 -1.69 -7.62
N MET A 214 12.42 -1.94 -8.93
CA MET A 214 11.97 -3.18 -9.56
C MET A 214 12.85 -4.36 -9.12
N LEU A 215 14.17 -4.15 -9.06
CA LEU A 215 15.12 -5.11 -8.55
C LEU A 215 14.86 -5.42 -7.07
N ASP A 216 14.64 -4.40 -6.24
CA ASP A 216 14.32 -4.58 -4.81
C ASP A 216 13.06 -5.44 -4.62
N THR A 217 12.00 -5.14 -5.38
CA THR A 217 10.76 -5.91 -5.36
C THR A 217 10.99 -7.37 -5.74
N PHE A 218 11.85 -7.62 -6.73
CA PHE A 218 12.20 -8.97 -7.15
C PHE A 218 13.04 -9.70 -6.11
N VAL A 219 14.04 -9.04 -5.52
CA VAL A 219 14.89 -9.60 -4.46
C VAL A 219 14.04 -9.99 -3.26
N ASP A 220 13.13 -9.13 -2.80
CA ASP A 220 12.20 -9.44 -1.70
C ASP A 220 11.37 -10.70 -2.01
N PHE A 221 10.80 -10.75 -3.21
CA PHE A 221 10.00 -11.89 -3.65
C PHE A 221 10.81 -13.19 -3.68
N ALA A 222 11.99 -13.16 -4.30
CA ALA A 222 12.86 -14.34 -4.42
C ALA A 222 13.36 -14.81 -3.04
N SER A 223 13.70 -13.87 -2.16
CA SER A 223 14.15 -14.14 -0.80
C SER A 223 13.07 -14.82 0.04
N GLU A 224 11.81 -14.39 -0.10
CA GLU A 224 10.67 -15.05 0.54
C GLU A 224 10.49 -16.48 0.01
N LYS A 225 10.62 -16.69 -1.30
CA LYS A 225 10.49 -18.03 -1.91
C LYS A 225 11.60 -18.98 -1.51
N LEU A 226 12.81 -18.48 -1.32
CA LEU A 226 13.98 -19.26 -0.91
C LEU A 226 14.09 -19.42 0.62
N GLY A 227 13.31 -18.66 1.39
CA GLY A 227 13.41 -18.65 2.86
C GLY A 227 14.76 -18.15 3.36
N LEU A 228 15.30 -17.10 2.73
CA LEU A 228 16.58 -16.51 3.12
C LEU A 228 16.51 -15.92 4.53
N LYS A 229 17.55 -16.18 5.33
CA LYS A 229 17.71 -15.62 6.70
C LYS A 229 18.32 -14.21 6.67
N SER A 230 19.13 -13.94 5.66
CA SER A 230 19.85 -12.68 5.42
C SER A 230 19.97 -12.45 3.92
N LEU A 231 20.25 -11.21 3.52
CA LEU A 231 20.53 -10.87 2.12
C LEU A 231 22.04 -10.73 1.90
N PRO A 232 22.54 -11.07 0.69
CA PRO A 232 23.91 -10.72 0.30
C PRO A 232 24.03 -9.23 0.01
N ASN A 233 25.25 -8.71 -0.01
CA ASN A 233 25.54 -7.35 -0.46
C ASN A 233 25.45 -7.28 -1.99
N ILE A 234 24.44 -6.58 -2.52
CA ILE A 234 24.23 -6.50 -3.97
C ILE A 234 25.07 -5.35 -4.56
N ARG A 235 25.94 -5.66 -5.53
CA ARG A 235 26.85 -4.70 -6.19
C ARG A 235 26.72 -4.76 -7.71
N GLN A 236 27.08 -3.67 -8.40
CA GLN A 236 27.10 -3.59 -9.87
C GLN A 236 28.53 -3.52 -10.45
N PRO A 237 29.23 -4.65 -10.63
CA PRO A 237 30.50 -4.70 -11.36
C PRO A 237 30.31 -5.13 -12.83
N SER A 238 31.42 -5.36 -13.52
CA SER A 238 31.47 -5.73 -14.96
C SER A 238 30.96 -7.15 -15.27
N PHE A 239 30.91 -8.05 -14.30
CA PHE A 239 30.43 -9.44 -14.44
C PHE A 239 29.48 -9.83 -13.30
N GLY A 240 28.53 -10.73 -13.57
CA GLY A 240 27.62 -11.25 -12.54
C GLY A 240 28.18 -12.47 -11.81
N GLY A 241 27.79 -12.68 -10.55
CA GLY A 241 28.18 -13.86 -9.76
C GLY A 241 28.05 -13.65 -8.25
N TYR A 242 27.96 -14.74 -7.50
CA TYR A 242 27.96 -14.74 -6.04
C TYR A 242 29.33 -15.14 -5.47
N ASN A 243 29.80 -14.37 -4.49
CA ASN A 243 31.02 -14.68 -3.76
C ASN A 243 30.68 -15.22 -2.34
N PRO A 244 30.92 -16.52 -2.06
CA PRO A 244 30.58 -17.11 -0.78
C PRO A 244 31.47 -16.61 0.38
N THR A 245 32.66 -16.08 0.09
CA THR A 245 33.60 -15.55 1.10
C THR A 245 33.18 -14.16 1.58
N THR A 246 32.79 -13.28 0.66
CA THR A 246 32.42 -11.89 1.00
C THR A 246 30.93 -11.66 1.14
N ASN A 247 30.10 -12.67 0.82
CA ASN A 247 28.66 -12.57 0.71
C ASN A 247 28.21 -11.45 -0.25
N ASP A 248 28.99 -11.17 -1.28
CA ASP A 248 28.63 -10.21 -2.32
C ASP A 248 27.90 -10.92 -3.46
N LEU A 249 26.77 -10.35 -3.90
CA LEU A 249 26.07 -10.71 -5.12
C LEU A 249 26.34 -9.63 -6.16
N MET A 250 26.96 -10.01 -7.25
CA MET A 250 27.37 -9.11 -8.32
C MET A 250 26.40 -9.22 -9.49
N ILE A 251 25.91 -8.10 -9.99
CA ILE A 251 24.99 -8.06 -11.14
C ILE A 251 25.47 -7.09 -12.22
N TYR A 252 25.41 -7.56 -13.46
CA TYR A 252 25.57 -6.72 -14.65
C TYR A 252 24.20 -6.42 -15.25
N THR A 253 23.86 -5.13 -15.37
CA THR A 253 22.52 -4.67 -15.76
C THR A 253 22.48 -4.03 -17.14
N LYS A 254 23.58 -3.46 -17.62
CA LYS A 254 23.61 -2.66 -18.86
C LYS A 254 23.21 -3.49 -20.09
N ASN A 255 22.35 -2.92 -20.92
CA ASN A 255 21.81 -3.51 -22.14
C ASN A 255 21.17 -4.89 -21.94
N ARG A 256 20.66 -5.16 -20.72
CA ARG A 256 19.91 -6.39 -20.42
C ARG A 256 18.44 -6.09 -20.17
N HIS A 257 17.58 -7.01 -20.60
CA HIS A 257 16.17 -6.94 -20.27
C HIS A 257 16.01 -7.22 -18.75
N PRO A 258 15.11 -6.52 -18.04
CA PRO A 258 14.90 -6.72 -16.60
C PRO A 258 14.68 -8.16 -16.18
N MET A 259 13.88 -8.92 -16.94
CA MET A 259 13.64 -10.34 -16.65
C MET A 259 14.90 -11.21 -16.80
N ASP A 260 15.87 -10.80 -17.61
CA ASP A 260 17.14 -11.51 -17.71
C ASP A 260 18.01 -11.23 -16.48
N ILE A 261 18.04 -9.98 -16.03
CA ILE A 261 18.75 -9.59 -14.80
C ILE A 261 18.14 -10.32 -13.60
N PHE A 262 16.82 -10.38 -13.50
CA PHE A 262 16.11 -11.09 -12.44
C PHE A 262 16.41 -12.58 -12.42
N ARG A 263 16.55 -13.22 -13.59
CA ARG A 263 16.97 -14.61 -13.67
C ARG A 263 18.37 -14.81 -13.07
N THR A 264 19.31 -13.93 -13.40
CA THR A 264 20.65 -13.94 -12.80
C THR A 264 20.56 -13.76 -11.28
N VAL A 265 19.82 -12.76 -10.81
CA VAL A 265 19.66 -12.49 -9.37
C VAL A 265 19.05 -13.69 -8.64
N ALA A 266 18.02 -14.34 -9.18
CA ALA A 266 17.43 -15.51 -8.54
C ALA A 266 18.42 -16.68 -8.46
N HIS A 267 19.22 -16.89 -9.50
CA HIS A 267 20.26 -17.91 -9.51
C HIS A 267 21.32 -17.63 -8.42
N GLU A 268 21.85 -16.40 -8.37
CA GLU A 268 22.83 -16.03 -7.33
C GLU A 268 22.25 -16.05 -5.90
N LEU A 269 20.96 -15.74 -5.73
CA LEU A 269 20.30 -15.89 -4.43
C LEU A 269 20.14 -17.36 -4.02
N CYS A 270 20.04 -18.29 -4.98
CA CYS A 270 20.09 -19.72 -4.67
C CYS A 270 21.47 -20.12 -4.16
N HIS A 271 22.55 -19.60 -4.74
CA HIS A 271 23.89 -19.82 -4.20
C HIS A 271 24.08 -19.19 -2.82
N HIS A 272 23.52 -18.01 -2.57
CA HIS A 272 23.50 -17.44 -1.23
C HIS A 272 22.77 -18.34 -0.23
N LYS A 273 21.63 -18.92 -0.63
CA LYS A 273 20.89 -19.90 0.18
C LYS A 273 21.75 -21.13 0.45
N GLN A 274 22.35 -21.73 -0.58
CA GLN A 274 23.22 -22.90 -0.47
C GLN A 274 24.40 -22.63 0.46
N ASN A 275 25.04 -21.46 0.36
CA ASN A 275 26.10 -21.03 1.28
C ASN A 275 25.59 -20.93 2.72
N SER A 276 24.43 -20.29 2.93
CA SER A 276 23.82 -20.12 4.25
C SER A 276 23.39 -21.45 4.90
N ASP A 277 23.18 -22.48 4.08
CA ASP A 277 22.85 -23.84 4.50
C ASP A 277 24.10 -24.72 4.66
N GLY A 278 25.30 -24.19 4.44
CA GLY A 278 26.55 -24.93 4.54
C GLY A 278 26.78 -25.93 3.40
N LYS A 279 26.11 -25.75 2.26
CA LYS A 279 26.25 -26.59 1.07
C LYS A 279 27.43 -26.20 0.17
N LEU A 280 28.04 -25.04 0.39
CA LEU A 280 29.20 -24.54 -0.38
C LEU A 280 30.47 -24.54 0.47
N GLY A 281 31.62 -24.70 -0.19
CA GLY A 281 32.93 -24.46 0.42
C GLY A 281 33.82 -25.68 0.61
N ASN A 282 33.42 -26.86 0.14
CA ASN A 282 34.29 -28.05 0.17
C ASN A 282 35.22 -28.09 -1.05
N ASP A 283 34.66 -27.85 -2.24
CA ASP A 283 35.42 -27.64 -3.47
C ASP A 283 34.64 -26.69 -4.38
N ILE A 284 34.89 -25.39 -4.21
CA ILE A 284 34.18 -24.32 -4.92
C ILE A 284 34.35 -24.46 -6.45
N GLY A 285 35.48 -25.00 -6.91
CA GLY A 285 35.73 -25.20 -8.34
C GLY A 285 34.86 -26.31 -8.94
N GLN A 286 34.66 -27.40 -8.20
CA GLN A 286 33.76 -28.48 -8.61
C GLN A 286 32.28 -28.11 -8.40
N GLU A 287 31.97 -27.44 -7.29
CA GLU A 287 30.61 -26.99 -6.96
C GLU A 287 30.09 -25.97 -7.98
N GLY A 288 30.93 -25.06 -8.48
CA GLY A 288 30.58 -24.09 -9.54
C GLY A 288 30.73 -24.62 -10.97
N SER A 289 31.03 -25.91 -11.15
CA SER A 289 31.21 -26.48 -12.49
C SER A 289 29.87 -26.76 -13.18
N THR A 290 29.82 -26.52 -14.48
CA THR A 290 28.62 -26.81 -15.29
C THR A 290 28.18 -28.26 -15.09
N GLY A 291 26.93 -28.44 -14.67
CA GLY A 291 26.34 -29.75 -14.44
C GLY A 291 26.54 -30.31 -13.03
N SER A 292 27.15 -29.54 -12.11
CA SER A 292 27.18 -29.89 -10.69
C SER A 292 25.77 -29.89 -10.08
N ASP A 293 25.59 -30.62 -8.98
CA ASP A 293 24.31 -30.64 -8.25
C ASP A 293 23.94 -29.25 -7.72
N ILE A 294 24.94 -28.45 -7.33
CA ILE A 294 24.79 -27.07 -6.86
C ILE A 294 24.26 -26.15 -7.97
N GLU A 295 24.87 -26.17 -9.15
CA GLU A 295 24.46 -25.40 -10.32
C GLU A 295 23.09 -25.84 -10.85
N ASN A 296 22.84 -27.15 -10.88
CA ASN A 296 21.55 -27.70 -11.33
C ASN A 296 20.40 -27.30 -10.39
N GLU A 297 20.62 -27.37 -9.07
CA GLU A 297 19.66 -26.90 -8.06
C GLU A 297 19.39 -25.40 -8.24
N ALA A 298 20.44 -24.56 -8.33
CA ALA A 298 20.31 -23.12 -8.50
C ALA A 298 19.53 -22.76 -9.78
N ASN A 299 19.83 -23.41 -10.91
CA ASN A 299 19.12 -23.22 -12.17
C ASN A 299 17.64 -23.62 -12.08
N SER A 300 17.34 -24.76 -11.45
CA SER A 300 15.96 -25.22 -11.26
C SER A 300 15.15 -24.28 -10.38
N GLU A 301 15.68 -23.89 -9.22
CA GLU A 301 14.99 -23.01 -8.27
C GLU A 301 14.80 -21.60 -8.85
N ALA A 302 15.83 -21.04 -9.49
CA ALA A 302 15.71 -19.77 -10.20
C ALA A 302 14.60 -19.83 -11.27
N GLY A 303 14.50 -20.94 -12.01
CA GLY A 303 13.43 -21.17 -12.98
C GLY A 303 12.03 -21.15 -12.36
N LYS A 304 11.84 -21.76 -11.18
CA LYS A 304 10.57 -21.74 -10.44
C LYS A 304 10.22 -20.34 -9.96
N ILE A 305 11.17 -19.63 -9.36
CA ILE A 305 11.02 -18.25 -8.88
C ILE A 305 10.59 -17.34 -10.04
N MET A 306 11.28 -17.44 -11.18
CA MET A 306 10.95 -16.67 -12.36
C MET A 306 9.54 -16.95 -12.87
N ARG A 307 9.09 -18.22 -12.89
CA ARG A 307 7.71 -18.57 -13.29
C ARG A 307 6.67 -17.98 -12.33
N TRP A 308 6.90 -18.06 -11.02
CA TRP A 308 5.99 -17.48 -10.03
C TRP A 308 5.95 -15.96 -10.12
N PHE A 309 7.11 -15.31 -10.28
CA PHE A 309 7.21 -13.86 -10.42
C PHE A 309 6.54 -13.37 -11.70
N ALA A 310 6.81 -14.03 -12.83
CA ALA A 310 6.20 -13.76 -14.13
C ALA A 310 4.67 -13.85 -14.09
N LYS A 311 4.13 -14.88 -13.44
CA LYS A 311 2.67 -15.07 -13.29
C LYS A 311 2.03 -13.94 -12.46
N ALA A 312 2.74 -13.44 -11.45
CA ALA A 312 2.27 -12.33 -10.62
C ALA A 312 2.48 -10.96 -11.27
N ASN A 313 3.45 -10.83 -12.19
CA ASN A 313 3.88 -9.57 -12.77
C ASN A 313 4.03 -9.63 -14.32
N PRO A 314 2.97 -9.98 -15.07
CA PRO A 314 3.07 -10.23 -16.52
C PRO A 314 3.52 -9.00 -17.33
N SER A 315 3.33 -7.79 -16.80
CA SER A 315 3.75 -6.54 -17.46
C SER A 315 5.26 -6.36 -17.55
N TYR A 316 6.06 -7.04 -16.73
CA TYR A 316 7.51 -6.90 -16.72
C TYR A 316 8.18 -7.48 -17.98
N PHE A 317 7.47 -8.30 -18.76
CA PHE A 317 7.92 -8.80 -20.06
C PHE A 317 7.88 -7.74 -21.16
N ASN A 318 7.16 -6.63 -20.95
CA ASN A 318 7.02 -5.57 -21.94
C ASN A 318 8.04 -4.44 -21.73
N LEU A 319 8.96 -4.59 -20.77
CA LEU A 319 9.97 -3.58 -20.47
C LEU A 319 11.05 -3.53 -21.59
N LYS A 320 11.64 -2.36 -21.79
CA LYS A 320 12.83 -2.20 -22.64
C LYS A 320 14.10 -2.54 -21.84
N TYR A 321 15.22 -2.66 -22.55
CA TYR A 321 16.53 -2.91 -21.94
C TYR A 321 16.93 -1.78 -20.97
N VAL A 322 17.65 -2.14 -19.91
CA VAL A 322 18.27 -1.17 -19.01
C VAL A 322 19.40 -0.46 -19.75
N THR A 323 19.40 0.87 -19.80
CA THR A 323 20.52 1.65 -20.36
C THR A 323 21.08 2.62 -19.35
N GLU A 324 22.36 2.95 -19.51
CA GLU A 324 22.95 4.13 -18.89
C GLU A 324 22.53 5.35 -19.72
N GLU A 325 21.83 6.31 -19.13
CA GLU A 325 21.83 7.65 -19.70
C GLU A 325 23.28 8.15 -19.66
N VAL A 326 23.76 8.72 -20.76
CA VAL A 326 25.02 9.46 -20.77
C VAL A 326 24.81 10.69 -19.91
N LEU A 327 25.05 10.55 -18.61
CA LEU A 327 25.19 11.69 -17.71
C LEU A 327 26.59 12.28 -17.98
N GLN A 328 26.64 13.37 -18.75
CA GLN A 328 27.68 14.38 -18.57
C GLN A 328 27.44 15.05 -17.22
N GLU A 329 27.75 14.37 -16.12
CA GLU A 329 27.97 15.01 -14.83
C GLU A 329 28.59 14.00 -13.86
N GLY A 330 29.63 14.46 -13.15
CA GLY A 330 30.65 13.65 -12.52
C GLY A 330 30.13 12.70 -11.44
N ILE A 331 30.72 11.50 -11.44
CA ILE A 331 30.62 10.49 -10.40
C ILE A 331 31.30 11.04 -9.13
N ASN A 332 30.61 11.89 -8.35
CA ASN A 332 30.84 12.20 -6.93
C ASN A 332 29.93 13.35 -6.42
N ASP A 333 28.61 13.16 -6.40
CA ASP A 333 27.73 13.97 -5.55
C ASP A 333 27.49 13.24 -4.21
N PRO A 334 27.97 13.78 -3.06
CA PRO A 334 27.89 13.15 -1.74
C PRO A 334 26.47 13.04 -1.15
N SER A 335 25.42 13.45 -1.86
CA SER A 335 24.08 13.60 -1.29
C SER A 335 23.15 12.38 -1.42
N ILE A 336 23.50 11.29 -2.12
CA ILE A 336 22.55 10.20 -2.44
C ILE A 336 23.00 8.75 -2.09
N MET A 337 24.14 8.53 -1.45
CA MET A 337 24.44 7.20 -0.88
C MET A 337 25.06 7.28 0.52
N LYS A 338 24.28 6.85 1.53
CA LYS A 338 24.82 6.23 2.73
C LYS A 338 24.15 4.88 2.93
N VAL A 339 24.85 3.82 2.50
CA VAL A 339 24.76 2.52 3.15
C VAL A 339 25.31 2.73 4.56
N ILE A 340 24.43 2.70 5.57
CA ILE A 340 24.83 2.85 6.97
C ILE A 340 25.39 1.49 7.43
N PHE A 341 26.71 1.44 7.58
CA PHE A 341 27.40 0.51 8.46
C PHE A 341 27.01 0.83 9.91
N LEU A 342 26.54 -0.17 10.66
CA LEU A 342 26.70 -0.20 12.11
C LEU A 342 27.56 -1.41 12.46
N ALA A 343 28.87 -1.17 12.52
CA ALA A 343 29.77 -1.98 13.30
C ALA A 343 29.47 -1.71 14.79
N GLY A 344 28.95 -2.71 15.49
CA GLY A 344 29.01 -2.78 16.94
C GLY A 344 30.27 -3.54 17.32
N GLY A 345 31.31 -2.83 17.75
CA GLY A 345 32.49 -3.45 18.36
C GLY A 345 32.17 -4.09 19.71
N PRO A 346 33.14 -4.83 20.26
CA PRO A 346 33.64 -4.43 21.57
C PRO A 346 35.17 -4.34 21.57
N GLY A 347 35.66 -3.18 22.01
CA GLY A 347 36.69 -3.00 23.03
C GLY A 347 38.01 -3.80 22.97
N SER A 348 39.06 -3.00 23.24
CA SER A 348 40.34 -3.32 23.90
C SER A 348 41.50 -3.84 23.06
N GLY A 349 42.64 -3.16 23.21
CA GLY A 349 43.96 -3.58 22.74
C GLY A 349 44.75 -2.42 22.16
#